data_AF-A0A950U4L4-F1
#
_entry.id   AF-A0A950U4L4-F1
#
_cell.length_a   1.000
_cell.length_b   1.000
_cell.length_c   1.000
_cell.angle_alpha   90.00
_cell.angle_beta   90.00
_cell.angle_gamma   90.00
#
_symmetry.space_group_name_H-M   'P 1'
#
loop_
_entity.id
_entity.type
_entity.pdbx_description
1 polymer ?
#
loop_
_entity_poly.entity_id
_entity_poly.type
_entity_poly.pdbx_seq_one_letter_code
_entity_poly.pdbx_strand_id
1 'polypeptide(L)' 'VRRSAIAERYGGLIDALYSDRTSVAVEAEVAFEDGRTAVIRADLKIRAAETFRSRQAQRE' A
#
# COMPACT_ATOMS: atom_id res chain seq x y z
N VAL A 1 -13.57 -0.44 7.74
CA VAL A 1 -12.53 -1.50 7.68
C VAL A 1 -11.81 -1.57 9.03
N ARG A 2 -11.51 -2.77 9.53
CA ARG A 2 -10.81 -2.92 10.82
C ARG A 2 -9.30 -2.77 10.63
N ARG A 3 -8.63 -2.05 11.55
CA ARG A 3 -7.17 -1.83 11.49
C ARG A 3 -6.38 -3.13 11.46
N SER A 4 -6.83 -4.14 12.22
CA SER A 4 -6.22 -5.48 12.23
C SER A 4 -6.23 -6.14 10.85
N ALA A 5 -7.36 -6.10 10.14
CA ALA A 5 -7.47 -6.66 8.79
C ALA A 5 -6.59 -5.93 7.77
N ILE A 6 -6.32 -4.62 7.96
CA ILE A 6 -5.36 -3.89 7.13
C ILE A 6 -3.93 -4.30 7.46
N ALA A 7 -3.59 -4.41 8.75
CA ALA A 7 -2.26 -4.81 9.18
C ALA A 7 -1.89 -6.22 8.69
N GLU A 8 -2.85 -7.16 8.73
CA GLU A 8 -2.66 -8.52 8.23
C GLU A 8 -2.35 -8.55 6.73
N ARG A 9 -3.05 -7.75 5.92
CA ARG A 9 -2.91 -7.75 4.46
C ARG A 9 -1.77 -6.88 3.94
N TYR A 10 -1.45 -5.79 4.65
CA TYR A 10 -0.56 -4.73 4.16
C TYR A 10 0.58 -4.39 5.11
N GLY A 11 0.76 -5.14 6.21
CA GLY A 11 1.79 -4.85 7.23
C GLY A 11 3.16 -4.60 6.63
N GLY A 12 3.64 -5.50 5.76
CA GLY A 12 4.95 -5.34 5.11
C GLY A 12 5.09 -4.08 4.23
N LEU A 13 4.00 -3.63 3.58
CA LEU A 13 4.00 -2.37 2.83
C LEU A 13 4.00 -1.15 3.75
N ILE A 14 3.23 -1.21 4.84
CA ILE A 14 3.15 -0.16 5.86
C ILE A 14 4.52 -0.01 6.52
N ASP A 15 5.16 -1.11 6.91
CA ASP A 15 6.50 -1.09 7.49
C ASP A 15 7.52 -0.50 6.52
N ALA A 16 7.42 -0.84 5.22
CA ALA A 16 8.28 -0.25 4.20
C ALA A 16 8.11 1.28 4.09
N LEU A 17 6.87 1.79 4.15
CA LEU A 17 6.57 3.22 4.12
C LEU A 17 7.14 3.99 5.32
N TYR A 18 7.29 3.35 6.47
CA TYR A 18 7.83 3.94 7.70
C TYR A 18 9.28 3.54 7.98
N SER A 19 9.99 3.05 6.96
CA SER A 19 11.41 2.68 7.01
C SER A 19 12.21 3.43 5.96
N ASP A 20 13.52 3.22 5.94
CA ASP A 20 14.42 3.78 4.91
C ASP A 20 14.44 2.94 3.61
N ARG A 21 13.52 1.99 3.43
CA ARG A 21 13.44 1.16 2.23
C ARG A 21 13.00 1.97 1.02
N THR A 22 13.66 1.75 -0.12
CA THR A 22 13.29 2.36 -1.41
C THR A 22 12.41 1.46 -2.27
N SER A 23 12.31 0.18 -1.94
CA SER A 23 11.42 -0.77 -2.60
C SER A 23 11.05 -1.98 -1.72
N VAL A 24 10.01 -2.71 -2.12
CA VAL A 24 9.49 -3.88 -1.40
C VAL A 24 8.90 -4.88 -2.39
N ALA A 25 9.31 -6.13 -2.27
CA ALA A 25 8.71 -7.23 -3.02
C ALA A 25 7.33 -7.57 -2.43
N VAL A 26 6.33 -7.68 -3.29
CA VAL A 26 4.98 -8.07 -2.92
C VAL A 26 4.50 -9.24 -3.76
N GLU A 27 3.63 -10.03 -3.16
CA GLU A 27 2.92 -11.12 -3.79
C GLU A 27 1.44 -10.93 -3.48
N ALA A 28 0.60 -10.92 -4.52
CA ALA A 28 -0.83 -10.72 -4.38
C ALA A 28 -1.60 -11.73 -5.23
N GLU A 29 -2.56 -12.40 -4.62
CA GLU A 29 -3.53 -13.22 -5.33
C GLU A 29 -4.57 -12.31 -5.99
N VAL A 30 -4.81 -12.53 -7.28
CA VAL A 30 -5.83 -11.86 -8.07
C VAL A 30 -6.81 -12.88 -8.59
N ALA A 31 -8.10 -12.57 -8.46
CA ALA A 31 -9.17 -13.30 -9.10
C ALA A 31 -9.55 -12.59 -10.40
N PHE A 32 -9.57 -13.32 -11.50
CA PHE A 32 -10.07 -12.84 -12.79
C PHE A 32 -11.58 -13.02 -12.87
N GLU A 33 -12.22 -12.24 -13.73
CA GLU A 33 -13.67 -12.28 -13.95
C GLU A 33 -14.15 -13.67 -14.44
N ASP A 34 -13.28 -14.41 -15.13
CA ASP A 34 -13.56 -15.78 -15.59
C ASP A 34 -13.44 -16.86 -14.51
N GLY A 35 -13.20 -16.47 -13.25
CA GLY A 35 -13.10 -17.36 -12.10
C GLY A 35 -11.71 -17.97 -11.88
N ARG A 36 -10.71 -17.67 -12.73
CA ARG A 36 -9.33 -18.09 -12.48
C ARG A 36 -8.69 -17.24 -11.39
N THR A 37 -7.77 -17.84 -10.65
CA THR A 37 -6.90 -17.15 -9.70
C THR A 37 -5.46 -17.20 -10.21
N ALA A 38 -4.73 -16.09 -10.07
CA ALA A 38 -3.29 -16.08 -10.26
C ALA A 38 -2.61 -15.30 -9.15
N VAL A 39 -1.30 -15.51 -9.04
CA VAL A 39 -0.45 -14.77 -8.13
C VAL A 39 0.42 -13.81 -8.93
N ILE A 40 0.32 -12.53 -8.63
CA ILE A 40 1.16 -11.48 -9.19
C ILE A 40 2.30 -11.20 -8.20
N ARG A 41 3.52 -11.19 -8.72
CA ARG A 41 4.72 -10.76 -7.99
C ARG A 41 5.24 -9.47 -8.60
N ALA A 42 5.55 -8.50 -7.74
CA ALA A 42 6.08 -7.22 -8.17
C ALA A 42 7.06 -6.65 -7.14
N ASP A 43 8.01 -5.85 -7.61
CA ASP A 43 8.83 -4.99 -6.74
C ASP A 43 8.26 -3.57 -6.80
N LEU A 44 7.66 -3.14 -5.69
CA LEU A 44 7.03 -1.83 -5.57
C LEU A 44 8.03 -0.81 -5.03
N LYS A 45 8.12 0.35 -5.69
CA LYS A 45 8.96 1.47 -5.23
C LYS A 45 8.25 2.25 -4.13
N ILE A 46 8.99 2.56 -3.06
CA ILE A 46 8.56 3.48 -2.02
C ILE A 46 8.96 4.90 -2.42
N ARG A 47 8.01 5.83 -2.32
CA ARG A 47 8.16 7.23 -2.74
C ARG A 47 7.50 8.15 -1.73
N ALA A 48 8.11 9.31 -1.51
CA ALA A 48 7.46 10.38 -0.78
C ALA A 48 6.27 10.91 -1.59
N ALA A 49 5.14 11.10 -0.93
CA ALA A 49 3.98 11.75 -1.52
C ALA A 49 4.15 13.27 -1.44
N GLU A 50 3.72 13.98 -2.49
CA GLU A 50 3.57 15.43 -2.41
C GLU A 50 2.47 15.78 -1.40
N THR A 51 2.76 16.71 -0.50
CA THR A 51 1.83 17.14 0.55
C THR A 51 1.16 18.44 0.18
N PHE A 52 -0.17 18.48 0.27
CA PHE A 52 -0.97 19.68 0.05
C PHE A 52 -1.52 20.18 1.38
N ARG A 53 -1.65 21.51 1.54
CA ARG A 53 -2.34 22.07 2.71
C ARG A 53 -3.79 21.56 2.74
N SER A 54 -4.23 21.10 3.90
CA SER A 54 -5.62 20.70 4.07
C SER A 54 -6.53 21.93 3.92
N ARG A 55 -7.74 21.74 3.40
CA ARG A 55 -8.75 22.81 3.29
C ARG A 55 -9.16 23.42 4.63
N GLN A 56 -8.90 22.72 5.75
CA GLN A 56 -9.06 23.26 7.10
C GLN A 56 -7.91 24.21 7.48
N ALA A 57 -6.66 23.87 7.15
CA ALA A 57 -5.49 24.72 7.39
C ALA A 57 -5.43 25.98 6.50
N GLN A 58 -6.39 26.16 5.58
CA GLN A 58 -6.55 27.37 4.75
C GLN A 58 -7.66 28.30 5.26
N ARG A 59 -8.46 27.87 6.24
CA ARG A 59 -9.59 28.64 6.81
C ARG A 59 -9.29 29.25 8.17
N GLU A 60 -8.09 29.01 8.69
CA GLU A 60 -7.47 29.72 9.82
C GLU A 60 -6.49 30.76 9.28
#